data_AF-A0A2I0TN17-F1
#
_entry.id   AF-A0A2I0TN17-F1
#
_cell.length_a   1.000
_cell.length_b   1.000
_cell.length_c   1.000
_cell.angle_alpha   90.00
_cell.angle_beta   90.00
_cell.angle_gamma   90.00
#
_symmetry.space_group_name_H-M   'P 1'
#
loop_
_entity.id
_entity.type
_entity.pdbx_description
1 polymer ?
#
loop_
_entity_poly.entity_id
_entity_poly.type
_entity_poly.pdbx_seq_one_letter_code
_entity_poly.pdbx_strand_id
1 'polypeptide(L)'
;MAVGHAGGLGPDEVERSFCWSPQGKPSSCDCSAGRTRALCYLTLKQYKEAVQDCTEALRLDPKNVKALYRRAQALKELKDYKSSIADIKSLLTTEPKNTAALRLLQELNRA
;
A
#
# COMPACT_ATOMS: atom_id res chain seq x y z
N MET A 1 -0.10 38.07 35.17
CA MET A 1 1.38 37.92 35.15
C MET A 1 1.71 36.44 35.31
N ALA A 2 2.89 36.04 34.83
CA ALA A 2 3.49 34.70 34.77
C ALA A 2 3.13 33.85 33.53
N VAL A 3 4.09 33.93 32.61
CA VAL A 3 4.34 33.12 31.40
C VAL A 3 4.74 31.68 31.76
N GLY A 4 4.51 30.75 30.82
CA GLY A 4 5.06 29.41 30.84
C GLY A 4 4.90 28.74 29.48
N HIS A 5 5.81 29.06 28.56
CA HIS A 5 5.97 28.39 27.27
C HIS A 5 6.59 27.00 27.53
N ALA A 6 5.92 25.94 27.10
CA ALA A 6 6.50 24.63 26.79
C ALA A 6 5.77 24.17 25.51
N GLY A 7 6.42 23.88 24.38
CA GLY A 7 7.75 23.33 24.22
C GLY A 7 7.62 21.90 23.67
N GLY A 8 7.36 21.79 22.37
CA GLY A 8 7.68 20.64 21.52
C GLY A 8 6.90 19.33 21.74
N LEU A 9 6.34 18.80 20.64
CA LEU A 9 6.82 17.60 19.93
C LEU A 9 5.74 17.18 18.93
N GLY A 10 6.15 16.97 17.68
CA GLY A 10 5.27 16.78 16.52
C GLY A 10 4.45 15.48 16.54
N PRO A 11 3.52 15.31 15.59
CA PRO A 11 2.73 14.10 15.45
C PRO A 11 3.59 12.98 14.84
N ASP A 12 4.37 12.31 15.68
CA ASP A 12 4.98 11.02 15.39
C ASP A 12 4.22 9.95 16.20
N GLU A 13 2.96 9.71 15.83
CA GLU A 13 2.27 8.47 16.19
C GLU A 13 2.36 7.53 14.99
N VAL A 14 3.59 7.09 14.74
CA VAL A 14 3.83 5.90 13.95
C VAL A 14 3.58 4.67 14.84
N GLU A 15 2.79 3.76 14.29
CA GLU A 15 2.64 2.36 14.69
C GLU A 15 1.69 2.05 15.86
N ARG A 16 0.42 1.76 15.51
CA ARG A 16 -0.19 0.47 15.86
C ARG A 16 -1.41 0.15 15.00
N SER A 17 -1.35 -1.02 14.36
CA SER A 17 -2.40 -1.68 13.59
C SER A 17 -3.62 -2.02 14.45
N PHE A 18 -4.38 -1.02 14.87
CA PHE A 18 -5.73 -1.20 15.39
C PHE A 18 -6.64 -0.18 14.74
N CYS A 19 -7.65 -0.68 14.04
CA CYS A 19 -8.78 0.12 13.60
C CYS A 19 -9.63 0.45 14.84
N TRP A 20 -9.15 1.37 15.69
CA TRP A 20 -9.92 1.89 16.81
C TRP A 20 -9.78 3.41 16.87
N SER A 21 -10.61 4.08 16.07
CA SER A 21 -10.94 5.48 16.32
C SER A 21 -12.05 5.54 17.37
N PRO A 22 -11.93 6.34 18.45
CA PRO A 22 -12.94 6.47 19.52
C PRO A 22 -14.21 7.24 19.11
N GLN A 23 -14.37 7.59 17.83
CA GLN A 23 -15.55 8.29 17.32
C GLN A 23 -16.26 7.41 16.30
N GLY A 24 -17.36 6.80 16.77
CA GLY A 24 -18.25 5.92 16.02
C GLY A 24 -18.83 6.57 14.76
N LYS A 25 -18.09 6.49 13.66
CA LYS A 25 -18.60 6.63 12.30
C LYS A 25 -18.18 5.38 11.52
N PRO A 26 -19.03 4.34 11.43
CA PRO A 26 -18.80 3.22 10.54
C PRO A 26 -19.09 3.66 9.11
N SER A 27 -18.14 4.33 8.47
CA SER A 27 -18.12 4.47 7.02
C SER A 27 -17.45 3.23 6.42
N SER A 28 -18.32 2.26 6.10
CA SER A 28 -18.16 1.19 5.10
C SER A 28 -16.73 0.88 4.64
N CYS A 29 -16.13 -0.14 5.24
CA CYS A 29 -15.54 -1.24 4.49
C CYS A 29 -15.22 -2.38 5.45
N ASP A 30 -16.24 -3.19 5.70
CA ASP A 30 -16.07 -4.52 6.27
C ASP A 30 -15.31 -5.39 5.26
N CYS A 31 -14.00 -5.26 5.23
CA CYS A 31 -13.10 -6.20 4.57
C CYS A 31 -12.92 -7.44 5.43
N SER A 32 -14.01 -8.05 5.92
CA SER A 32 -13.96 -9.14 6.90
C SER A 32 -13.59 -10.51 6.34
N ALA A 33 -13.47 -10.70 5.03
CA ALA A 33 -13.28 -12.03 4.47
C ALA A 33 -11.93 -12.20 3.75
N GLY A 34 -10.84 -12.40 4.50
CA GLY A 34 -9.59 -13.01 4.02
C GLY A 34 -8.84 -12.25 2.91
N ARG A 35 -9.25 -11.02 2.60
CA ARG A 35 -8.75 -10.21 1.49
C ARG A 35 -7.88 -9.09 2.07
N THR A 36 -6.56 -9.21 1.92
CA THR A 36 -5.58 -8.26 2.53
C THR A 36 -5.96 -6.82 2.19
N ARG A 37 -5.91 -5.92 3.18
CA ARG A 37 -6.34 -4.50 3.14
C ARG A 37 -6.08 -3.78 1.81
N ALA A 38 -4.88 -3.91 1.25
CA ALA A 38 -4.54 -3.44 -0.10
C ALA A 38 -5.56 -3.77 -1.22
N LEU A 39 -6.16 -4.96 -1.24
CA LEU A 39 -7.14 -5.34 -2.26
C LEU A 39 -8.47 -4.58 -2.10
N CYS A 40 -8.84 -4.25 -0.87
CA CYS A 40 -10.01 -3.43 -0.61
C CYS A 40 -9.78 -2.02 -1.12
N TYR A 41 -8.63 -1.42 -0.81
CA TYR A 41 -8.27 -0.10 -1.33
C TYR A 41 -8.24 -0.07 -2.86
N LEU A 42 -7.74 -1.11 -3.52
CA LEU A 42 -7.82 -1.24 -4.98
C LEU A 42 -9.28 -1.27 -5.49
N THR A 43 -10.17 -1.99 -4.79
CA THR A 43 -11.59 -2.08 -5.14
C THR A 43 -12.31 -0.74 -4.93
N LEU A 44 -11.91 0.01 -3.91
CA LEU A 44 -12.41 1.35 -3.59
C LEU A 44 -11.79 2.46 -4.44
N LYS A 45 -10.90 2.10 -5.39
CA LYS A 45 -10.11 3.06 -6.19
C LYS A 45 -9.25 4.01 -5.33
N GLN A 46 -8.96 3.63 -4.10
CA GLN A 46 -8.09 4.32 -3.17
C GLN A 46 -6.64 3.87 -3.37
N TYR A 47 -6.09 4.17 -4.55
CA TYR A 47 -4.79 3.64 -4.96
C TYR A 47 -3.64 4.15 -4.08
N LYS A 48 -3.70 5.39 -3.58
CA LYS A 48 -2.68 5.96 -2.69
C LYS A 48 -2.58 5.21 -1.36
N GLU A 49 -3.72 4.91 -0.75
CA GLU A 49 -3.79 4.15 0.50
C GLU A 49 -3.37 2.70 0.28
N ALA A 50 -3.74 2.10 -0.86
CA ALA A 50 -3.25 0.77 -1.27
C ALA A 50 -1.72 0.73 -1.35
N VAL A 51 -1.09 1.76 -1.93
CA VAL A 51 0.37 1.86 -2.02
C VAL A 51 1.01 1.96 -0.64
N GLN A 52 0.43 2.75 0.29
CA GLN A 52 0.94 2.87 1.65
C GLN A 52 0.85 1.54 2.42
N ASP A 53 -0.30 0.87 2.39
CA ASP A 53 -0.50 -0.45 3.03
C ASP A 53 0.47 -1.49 2.46
N CYS A 54 0.64 -1.52 1.14
CA CYS A 54 1.61 -2.41 0.51
C CYS A 54 3.06 -2.05 0.88
N THR A 55 3.38 -0.76 1.05
CA THR A 55 4.72 -0.32 1.43
C THR A 55 5.05 -0.76 2.86
N GLU A 56 4.09 -0.67 3.78
CA GLU A 56 4.28 -1.20 5.13
C GLU A 56 4.42 -2.73 5.13
N ALA A 57 3.62 -3.42 4.32
CA ALA A 57 3.77 -4.87 4.15
C ALA A 57 5.15 -5.25 3.59
N LEU A 58 5.73 -4.45 2.70
CA LEU A 58 7.08 -4.62 2.17
C LEU A 58 8.17 -4.22 3.16
N ARG A 59 7.87 -3.36 4.13
CA ARG A 59 8.77 -3.04 5.24
C ARG A 59 8.96 -4.25 6.15
N LEU A 60 7.88 -5.00 6.38
CA LEU A 60 7.88 -6.24 7.16
C LEU A 60 8.47 -7.42 6.37
N ASP A 61 8.06 -7.59 5.11
CA ASP A 61 8.59 -8.61 4.21
C ASP A 61 8.94 -8.01 2.84
N PRO A 62 10.20 -7.59 2.62
CA PRO A 62 10.60 -6.91 1.38
C PRO A 62 10.54 -7.81 0.15
N LYS A 63 10.43 -9.13 0.33
CA LYS A 63 10.30 -10.11 -0.74
C LYS A 63 8.85 -10.56 -0.97
N ASN A 64 7.88 -9.86 -0.37
CA ASN A 64 6.48 -10.22 -0.49
C ASN A 64 5.95 -9.94 -1.90
N VAL A 65 5.94 -10.98 -2.74
CA VAL A 65 5.47 -10.90 -4.12
C VAL A 65 4.03 -10.41 -4.24
N LYS A 66 3.16 -10.72 -3.26
CA LYS A 66 1.77 -10.27 -3.28
C LYS A 66 1.67 -8.77 -3.00
N ALA A 67 2.47 -8.25 -2.08
CA ALA A 67 2.51 -6.82 -1.77
C ALA A 67 3.11 -6.02 -2.92
N LEU A 68 4.22 -6.49 -3.52
CA LEU A 68 4.81 -5.88 -4.72
C LEU A 68 3.80 -5.82 -5.87
N TYR A 69 3.09 -6.92 -6.14
CA TYR A 69 2.11 -6.97 -7.22
C TYR A 69 0.94 -6.01 -7.01
N ARG A 70 0.45 -5.89 -5.77
CA ARG A 70 -0.66 -4.99 -5.43
C ARG A 70 -0.23 -3.53 -5.46
N ARG A 71 0.97 -3.21 -4.98
CA ARG A 71 1.56 -1.87 -5.09
C ARG A 71 1.70 -1.46 -6.55
N ALA A 72 2.25 -2.35 -7.38
CA ALA A 72 2.39 -2.13 -8.82
C ALA A 72 1.05 -1.88 -9.52
N GLN A 73 -0.01 -2.64 -9.19
CA GLN A 73 -1.35 -2.39 -9.72
C GLN A 73 -1.89 -1.03 -9.28
N ALA A 74 -1.73 -0.65 -8.02
CA ALA A 74 -2.16 0.66 -7.55
C ALA A 74 -1.40 1.79 -8.26
N LEU A 75 -0.09 1.64 -8.44
CA LEU A 75 0.77 2.60 -9.14
C LEU A 75 0.40 2.72 -10.63
N LYS A 76 0.03 1.62 -11.29
CA LYS A 76 -0.48 1.61 -12.67
C LYS A 76 -1.71 2.51 -12.78
N GLU A 77 -2.66 2.37 -11.85
CA GLU A 77 -3.89 3.17 -11.84
C GLU A 77 -3.63 4.65 -11.52
N LEU A 78 -2.59 4.93 -10.74
CA LEU A 78 -2.05 6.27 -10.53
C LEU A 78 -1.23 6.82 -11.72
N LYS A 79 -1.11 6.04 -12.80
CA LYS A 79 -0.28 6.33 -14.00
C LYS A 79 1.22 6.44 -13.70
N ASP A 80 1.66 5.94 -12.54
CA ASP A 80 3.06 5.88 -12.17
C ASP A 80 3.68 4.55 -12.65
N TYR A 81 3.82 4.44 -13.97
CA TYR A 81 4.32 3.21 -14.59
C TYR A 81 5.79 2.95 -14.25
N LYS A 82 6.59 4.01 -14.01
CA LYS A 82 8.02 3.88 -13.66
C LYS A 82 8.20 3.10 -12.36
N SER A 83 7.50 3.50 -11.29
CA SER A 83 7.58 2.81 -10.00
C SER A 83 6.94 1.42 -10.09
N SER A 84 5.83 1.28 -10.82
CA SER A 84 5.16 0.00 -11.04
C SER A 84 6.07 -1.04 -11.72
N ILE A 85 6.81 -0.63 -12.76
CA ILE A 85 7.77 -1.50 -13.46
C ILE A 85 8.92 -1.92 -12.52
N ALA A 86 9.41 -1.02 -11.67
CA ALA A 86 10.47 -1.35 -10.71
C ALA A 86 10.02 -2.42 -9.70
N ASP A 87 8.80 -2.31 -9.19
CA ASP A 87 8.20 -3.29 -8.28
C ASP A 87 8.02 -4.66 -8.95
N ILE A 88 7.54 -4.66 -10.19
CA ILE A 88 7.33 -5.89 -10.94
C ILE A 88 8.64 -6.55 -11.34
N LYS A 89 9.69 -5.79 -11.66
CA LYS A 89 11.03 -6.35 -11.88
C LYS A 89 11.58 -7.01 -10.62
N SER A 90 11.41 -6.39 -9.45
CA SER A 90 11.82 -6.99 -8.17
C SER A 90 11.03 -8.27 -7.87
N LEU A 91 9.73 -8.27 -8.17
CA LEU A 91 8.89 -9.45 -8.06
C LEU A 91 9.39 -10.57 -8.96
N LEU A 92 9.65 -10.30 -10.24
CA LEU A 92 10.14 -11.27 -11.21
C LEU A 92 11.56 -11.77 -10.89
N THR A 93 12.36 -10.97 -10.17
CA THR A 93 13.67 -11.42 -9.67
C THR A 93 13.50 -12.50 -8.60
N THR A 94 12.43 -12.42 -7.80
CA THR A 94 12.11 -13.44 -6.78
C THR A 94 11.36 -14.62 -7.38
N GLU A 95 10.33 -14.34 -8.18
CA GLU A 95 9.44 -15.32 -8.82
C GLU A 95 9.39 -15.08 -10.34
N PRO A 96 10.42 -15.52 -11.09
CA PRO A 96 10.51 -15.27 -12.53
C PRO A 96 9.43 -16.01 -13.34
N LYS A 97 8.85 -17.06 -12.77
CA LYS A 97 7.77 -17.85 -13.37
C LYS A 97 6.37 -17.28 -13.09
N ASN A 98 6.27 -16.11 -12.46
CA ASN A 98 4.98 -15.53 -12.13
C ASN A 98 4.32 -14.89 -13.37
N THR A 99 3.39 -15.62 -13.98
CA THR A 99 2.65 -15.20 -15.17
C THR A 99 1.89 -13.88 -14.95
N ALA A 100 1.36 -13.65 -13.74
CA ALA A 100 0.62 -12.42 -13.45
C ALA A 100 1.53 -11.19 -13.51
N ALA A 101 2.74 -11.29 -12.96
CA ALA A 101 3.73 -10.23 -12.99
C ALA A 101 4.26 -9.97 -14.42
N LEU A 102 4.53 -11.02 -15.19
CA LEU A 102 4.95 -10.90 -16.59
C LEU A 102 3.88 -10.19 -17.44
N ARG A 103 2.61 -10.57 -17.26
CA ARG A 103 1.48 -9.95 -17.96
C ARG A 103 1.38 -8.47 -17.61
N LEU A 104 1.47 -8.13 -16.32
CA LEU A 104 1.40 -6.74 -15.88
C LEU A 104 2.57 -5.93 -16.42
N LEU A 105 3.80 -6.48 -16.42
CA LEU A 105 4.97 -5.83 -17.02
C LEU A 105 4.77 -5.54 -18.51
N GLN A 106 4.24 -6.49 -19.27
CA GLN A 106 3.92 -6.26 -20.68
C GLN A 106 2.88 -5.16 -20.85
N GLU A 107 1.86 -5.13 -20.01
CA GLU A 107 0.83 -4.08 -20.06
C GLU A 107 1.41 -2.70 -19.77
N LEU A 108 2.26 -2.59 -18.74
CA LEU A 108 2.95 -1.35 -18.37
C LEU A 108 3.91 -0.86 -19.44
N ASN A 109 4.57 -1.76 -20.17
CA ASN A 109 5.51 -1.41 -21.22
C ASN A 109 4.82 -1.03 -22.54
N ARG A 110 3.50 -1.25 -22.64
CA ARG A 110 2.65 -0.87 -23.78
C ARG A 110 1.82 0.38 -23.53
N ALA A 111 1.81 0.88 -22.30
CA ALA A 111 1.06 2.06 -21.86
C ALA A 111 1.82 3.37 -22.09
#